data_AF-A0A317EJN5-F1
#
_entry.id   AF-A0A317EJN5-F1
#
_cell.length_a   1.000
_cell.length_b   1.000
_cell.length_c   1.000
_cell.angle_alpha   90.00
_cell.angle_beta   90.00
_cell.angle_gamma   90.00
#
_symmetry.space_group_name_H-M   'P 1'
#
loop_
_entity.id
_entity.type
_entity.pdbx_description
1 polymer ?
#
loop_
_entity_poly.entity_id
_entity_poly.type
_entity_poly.pdbx_seq_one_letter_code
_entity_poly.pdbx_strand_id
1 'polypeptide(L)'
;MKDLRFHLLLALVLAAACFGIWRWQAPGEALTPAEVERYVAGFDADLPLPPQDKAELLAGVRRFAEADDGRPVYMLNLMRYFEALRPAPGIPETYAGTPREANALYEAAVIPMALEGGAQPLFAGEVAGRNVAGADPAEDGWSRVILMRYPSRRAFLDLLSRPDYRAVMPYKMQALHLALVPVRAEIVLPGLVPASVTLAVLLFLAIGWWRAARRARTV
;
A
#
# COMPACT_ATOMS: atom_id res chain seq x y z
N MET A 1 -28.14 -36.93 -1.18
CA MET A 1 -27.01 -36.83 -2.15
C MET A 1 -26.88 -35.45 -2.80
N LYS A 2 -27.97 -34.79 -3.24
CA LYS A 2 -27.90 -33.44 -3.84
C LYS A 2 -27.40 -32.38 -2.85
N ASP A 3 -27.85 -32.44 -1.60
CA ASP A 3 -27.40 -31.50 -0.56
C ASP A 3 -25.91 -31.64 -0.26
N LEU A 4 -25.39 -32.86 -0.12
CA LEU A 4 -23.95 -33.08 0.12
C LEU A 4 -23.09 -32.52 -1.02
N ARG A 5 -23.51 -32.69 -2.29
CA ARG A 5 -22.80 -32.14 -3.45
C ARG A 5 -22.78 -30.60 -3.45
N PHE A 6 -23.90 -29.98 -3.10
CA PHE A 6 -23.97 -28.51 -2.98
C PHE A 6 -23.01 -27.99 -1.91
N HIS A 7 -23.02 -28.56 -0.70
CA HIS A 7 -22.14 -28.13 0.39
C HIS A 7 -20.66 -28.33 0.05
N LEU A 8 -20.30 -29.43 -0.62
CA LEU A 8 -18.94 -29.67 -1.08
C LEU A 8 -18.50 -28.65 -2.14
N LEU A 9 -19.37 -28.33 -3.10
CA LEU A 9 -19.09 -27.32 -4.11
C LEU A 9 -18.90 -25.93 -3.48
N LEU A 10 -19.80 -25.55 -2.56
CA LEU A 10 -19.70 -24.28 -1.84
C LEU A 10 -18.40 -24.20 -1.03
N ALA A 11 -18.05 -25.27 -0.30
CA ALA A 11 -16.81 -25.33 0.46
C ALA A 11 -15.58 -25.18 -0.44
N LEU A 12 -15.57 -25.83 -1.61
CA LEU A 12 -14.49 -25.71 -2.58
C LEU A 12 -14.35 -24.28 -3.12
N VAL A 13 -15.47 -23.62 -3.45
CA VAL A 13 -15.49 -22.23 -3.93
C VAL A 13 -14.95 -21.29 -2.85
N LEU A 14 -15.40 -21.43 -1.60
CA LEU A 14 -14.93 -20.61 -0.49
C LEU A 14 -13.44 -20.85 -0.20
N ALA A 15 -12.99 -22.11 -0.23
CA ALA A 15 -11.58 -22.45 -0.05
C ALA A 15 -10.71 -21.83 -1.16
N ALA A 16 -11.16 -21.90 -2.42
CA ALA A 16 -10.47 -21.29 -3.55
C ALA A 16 -10.41 -19.76 -3.42
N ALA A 17 -11.51 -19.12 -3.00
CA ALA A 17 -11.54 -17.67 -2.75
C ALA A 17 -10.58 -17.27 -1.62
N CYS A 18 -10.59 -17.98 -0.49
CA CYS A 18 -9.65 -17.76 0.62
C CYS A 18 -8.20 -17.97 0.19
N PHE A 19 -7.91 -19.02 -0.57
CA PHE A 19 -6.57 -19.27 -1.10
C PHE A 19 -6.11 -18.17 -2.05
N GLY A 20 -7.01 -17.68 -2.92
CA GLY A 20 -6.72 -16.56 -3.81
C GLY A 20 -6.36 -15.28 -3.04
N ILE A 21 -7.16 -14.91 -2.03
CA ILE A 21 -6.88 -13.76 -1.17
C ILE A 21 -5.58 -13.95 -0.40
N TRP A 22 -5.37 -15.13 0.19
CA TRP A 22 -4.13 -15.45 0.90
C TRP A 22 -2.93 -15.32 -0.03
N ARG A 23 -2.99 -15.86 -1.25
CA ARG A 23 -1.90 -15.81 -2.22
C ARG A 23 -1.60 -14.38 -2.71
N TRP A 24 -2.63 -13.56 -2.83
CA TRP A 24 -2.54 -12.14 -3.19
C TRP A 24 -1.91 -11.30 -2.07
N GLN A 25 -2.18 -11.64 -0.81
CA GLN A 25 -1.71 -10.90 0.37
C GLN A 25 -0.46 -11.48 1.02
N ALA A 26 -0.09 -12.71 0.65
CA ALA A 26 1.05 -13.44 1.17
C ALA A 26 2.35 -12.68 0.88
N PRO A 27 3.30 -12.70 1.83
CA PRO A 27 4.64 -12.19 1.57
C PRO A 27 5.29 -12.90 0.39
N GLY A 28 6.07 -12.16 -0.40
CA GLY A 28 6.83 -12.69 -1.52
C GLY A 28 8.21 -13.22 -1.11
N GLU A 29 8.97 -13.70 -2.08
CA GLU A 29 10.39 -13.98 -1.88
C GLU A 29 11.19 -12.68 -1.89
N ALA A 30 12.26 -12.65 -1.07
CA ALA A 30 13.20 -11.55 -1.05
C ALA A 30 13.82 -11.33 -2.44
N LEU A 31 14.10 -10.08 -2.76
CA LEU A 31 14.80 -9.71 -3.99
C LEU A 31 16.18 -10.39 -4.07
N THR A 32 16.44 -11.05 -5.19
CA THR A 32 17.78 -11.52 -5.54
C THR A 32 18.65 -10.35 -6.01
N PRO A 33 19.98 -10.44 -5.90
CA PRO A 33 20.87 -9.40 -6.39
C PRO A 33 20.64 -9.03 -7.86
N ALA A 34 20.36 -10.02 -8.72
CA ALA A 34 20.07 -9.78 -10.13
C ALA A 34 18.76 -8.99 -10.35
N GLU A 35 17.78 -9.15 -9.47
CA GLU A 35 16.54 -8.38 -9.52
C GLU A 35 16.74 -6.96 -9.03
N VAL A 36 17.53 -6.76 -7.98
CA VAL A 36 17.94 -5.42 -7.52
C VAL A 36 18.59 -4.65 -8.67
N GLU A 37 19.58 -5.25 -9.35
CA GLU A 37 20.23 -4.61 -10.49
C GLU A 37 19.24 -4.26 -11.60
N ARG A 38 18.28 -5.14 -11.88
CA ARG A 38 17.25 -4.89 -12.89
C ARG A 38 16.38 -3.69 -12.55
N TYR A 39 15.91 -3.58 -11.30
CA TYR A 39 15.13 -2.41 -10.88
C TYR A 39 15.97 -1.14 -10.93
N VAL A 40 17.19 -1.15 -10.40
CA VAL A 40 18.08 0.02 -10.40
C VAL A 40 18.37 0.49 -11.84
N ALA A 41 18.70 -0.42 -12.75
CA ALA A 41 18.90 -0.10 -14.16
C ALA A 41 17.64 0.44 -14.84
N GLY A 42 16.47 -0.12 -14.50
CA GLY A 42 15.18 0.37 -14.99
C GLY A 42 14.88 1.81 -14.54
N PHE A 43 15.18 2.15 -13.28
CA PHE A 43 15.05 3.54 -12.83
C PHE A 43 16.10 4.45 -13.45
N ASP A 44 17.33 3.97 -13.66
CA ASP A 44 18.38 4.76 -14.29
C ASP A 44 18.01 5.17 -15.74
N ALA A 45 17.44 4.26 -16.53
CA ALA A 45 17.06 4.55 -17.91
C ALA A 45 16.00 5.66 -18.03
N ASP A 46 15.09 5.76 -17.05
CA ASP A 46 13.84 6.50 -17.18
C ASP A 46 13.79 7.83 -16.40
N LEU A 47 14.86 8.20 -15.67
CA LEU A 47 14.87 9.38 -14.81
C LEU A 47 15.51 10.62 -15.50
N PRO A 48 14.71 11.63 -15.91
CA PRO A 48 15.22 12.91 -16.41
C PRO A 48 15.61 13.83 -15.24
N LEU A 49 16.54 13.38 -14.39
CA LEU A 49 17.04 14.13 -13.24
C LEU A 49 18.50 14.57 -13.45
N PRO A 50 18.94 15.68 -12.80
CA PRO A 50 20.34 16.02 -12.72
C PRO A 50 21.19 14.85 -12.20
N PRO A 51 22.45 14.68 -12.64
CA PRO A 51 23.25 13.52 -12.29
C PRO A 51 23.40 13.24 -10.78
N GLN A 52 23.47 14.31 -9.96
CA GLN A 52 23.60 14.19 -8.51
C GLN A 52 22.32 13.67 -7.86
N ASP A 53 21.18 14.31 -8.13
CA ASP A 53 19.87 13.91 -7.62
C ASP A 53 19.50 12.48 -8.06
N LYS A 54 19.84 12.13 -9.31
CA LYS A 54 19.66 10.79 -9.86
C LYS A 54 20.48 9.76 -9.09
N ALA A 55 21.76 10.03 -8.83
CA ALA A 55 22.63 9.12 -8.10
C ALA A 55 22.14 8.89 -6.66
N GLU A 56 21.69 9.94 -5.97
CA GLU A 56 21.13 9.83 -4.62
C GLU A 56 19.85 8.98 -4.60
N LEU A 57 18.92 9.23 -5.53
CA LEU A 57 17.69 8.47 -5.66
C LEU A 57 17.97 6.99 -5.95
N LEU A 58 18.84 6.69 -6.92
CA LEU A 58 19.21 5.32 -7.27
C LEU A 58 19.89 4.60 -6.10
N ALA A 59 20.75 5.28 -5.34
CA ALA A 59 21.32 4.73 -4.12
C ALA A 59 20.24 4.43 -3.05
N GLY A 60 19.23 5.30 -2.94
CA GLY A 60 18.07 5.07 -2.07
C GLY A 60 17.27 3.84 -2.49
N VAL A 61 16.94 3.72 -3.77
CA VAL A 61 16.22 2.55 -4.33
C VAL A 61 17.01 1.27 -4.11
N ARG A 62 18.33 1.28 -4.38
CA ARG A 62 19.22 0.14 -4.14
C ARG A 62 19.21 -0.29 -2.68
N ARG A 63 19.44 0.63 -1.73
CA ARG A 63 19.40 0.33 -0.29
C ARG A 63 18.04 -0.24 0.13
N PHE A 64 16.95 0.32 -0.39
CA PHE A 64 15.61 -0.20 -0.13
C PHE A 64 15.43 -1.61 -0.69
N ALA A 65 15.90 -1.90 -1.90
CA ALA A 65 15.79 -3.21 -2.53
C ALA A 65 16.66 -4.27 -1.83
N GLU A 66 17.91 -3.94 -1.50
CA GLU A 66 18.87 -4.87 -0.87
C GLU A 66 18.49 -5.26 0.57
N ALA A 67 17.78 -4.40 1.30
CA ALA A 67 17.33 -4.73 2.65
C ALA A 67 16.01 -5.54 2.67
N ASP A 68 15.54 -6.03 1.53
CA ASP A 68 14.34 -6.88 1.43
C ASP A 68 14.55 -8.21 2.17
N ASP A 69 13.61 -8.53 3.04
CA ASP A 69 13.59 -9.73 3.87
C ASP A 69 12.47 -10.70 3.48
N GLY A 70 11.80 -10.44 2.35
CA GLY A 70 10.65 -11.21 1.88
C GLY A 70 9.40 -10.97 2.72
N ARG A 71 9.38 -9.99 3.62
CA ARG A 71 8.23 -9.67 4.48
C ARG A 71 7.49 -8.43 3.98
N PRO A 72 6.25 -8.22 4.43
CA PRO A 72 5.52 -6.99 4.13
C PRO A 72 6.26 -5.75 4.63
N VAL A 73 6.20 -4.67 3.86
CA VAL A 73 6.77 -3.37 4.21
C VAL A 73 5.66 -2.34 4.33
N TYR A 74 5.79 -1.44 5.30
CA TYR A 74 4.83 -0.39 5.59
C TYR A 74 5.45 0.93 5.20
N MET A 75 4.91 1.57 4.16
CA MET A 75 5.43 2.82 3.63
C MET A 75 4.65 3.98 4.22
N LEU A 76 5.28 4.68 5.17
CA LEU A 76 4.77 5.94 5.70
C LEU A 76 5.10 7.06 4.70
N ASN A 77 4.06 7.66 4.14
CA ASN A 77 4.14 8.87 3.35
C ASN A 77 3.81 10.03 4.27
N LEU A 78 4.83 10.78 4.68
CA LEU A 78 4.68 12.00 5.46
C LEU A 78 4.90 13.18 4.52
N MET A 79 3.84 13.96 4.28
CA MET A 79 3.74 14.86 3.14
C MET A 79 3.40 16.27 3.58
N ARG A 80 4.09 17.25 2.98
CA ARG A 80 3.83 18.68 3.15
C ARG A 80 3.58 19.31 1.78
N TYR A 81 2.44 19.95 1.61
CA TYR A 81 2.13 20.69 0.37
C TYR A 81 3.06 21.88 0.23
N PHE A 82 3.54 22.09 -0.99
CA PHE A 82 4.14 23.38 -1.33
C PHE A 82 3.07 24.48 -1.36
N GLU A 83 3.48 25.74 -1.27
CA GLU A 83 2.58 26.89 -1.40
C GLU A 83 2.00 27.00 -2.82
N ALA A 84 2.79 26.63 -3.82
CA ALA A 84 2.40 26.55 -5.22
C ALA A 84 3.06 25.33 -5.87
N LEU A 85 2.49 24.87 -6.99
CA LEU A 85 3.09 23.80 -7.78
C LEU A 85 4.50 24.20 -8.24
N ARG A 86 5.43 23.26 -8.16
CA ARG A 86 6.80 23.43 -8.67
C ARG A 86 6.93 22.76 -10.03
N PRO A 87 7.82 23.25 -10.92
CA PRO A 87 8.09 22.56 -12.18
C PRO A 87 8.50 21.09 -11.94
N ALA A 88 7.84 20.17 -12.65
CA ALA A 88 8.19 18.75 -12.66
C ALA A 88 8.20 18.23 -14.10
N PRO A 89 9.18 17.39 -14.49
CA PRO A 89 9.20 16.78 -15.82
C PRO A 89 7.91 16.01 -16.12
N GLY A 90 7.36 16.20 -17.32
CA GLY A 90 6.18 15.43 -17.79
C GLY A 90 4.82 16.00 -17.39
N ILE A 91 4.76 17.13 -16.66
CA ILE A 91 3.50 17.85 -16.42
C ILE A 91 3.29 18.90 -17.50
N PRO A 92 2.11 18.95 -18.16
CA PRO A 92 1.76 20.05 -19.05
C PRO A 92 1.75 21.38 -18.30
N GLU A 93 2.37 22.42 -18.88
CA GLU A 93 2.34 23.79 -18.32
C GLU A 93 0.93 24.36 -18.14
N THR A 94 -0.05 23.76 -18.80
CA THR A 94 -1.48 24.13 -18.73
C THR A 94 -2.20 23.61 -17.49
N TYR A 95 -1.57 22.77 -16.66
CA TYR A 95 -2.20 22.29 -15.44
C TYR A 95 -2.27 23.41 -14.38
N ALA A 96 -3.48 23.94 -14.14
CA ALA A 96 -3.73 25.07 -13.25
C ALA A 96 -4.32 24.69 -11.88
N GLY A 97 -4.06 23.47 -11.40
CA GLY A 97 -4.56 22.99 -10.11
C GLY A 97 -3.74 23.49 -8.91
N THR A 98 -4.28 23.28 -7.71
CA THR A 98 -3.54 23.44 -6.44
C THR A 98 -2.65 22.21 -6.16
N PRO A 99 -1.61 22.34 -5.32
CA PRO A 99 -0.84 21.19 -4.83
C PRO A 99 -1.71 20.07 -4.22
N ARG A 100 -2.80 20.45 -3.54
CA ARG A 100 -3.76 19.50 -2.99
C ARG A 100 -4.48 18.70 -4.07
N GLU A 101 -4.98 19.37 -5.10
CA GLU A 101 -5.68 18.74 -6.23
C GLU A 101 -4.74 17.87 -7.06
N ALA A 102 -3.49 18.31 -7.26
CA ALA A 102 -2.47 17.54 -7.97
C ALA A 102 -2.19 16.21 -7.26
N ASN A 103 -1.96 16.25 -5.95
CA ASN A 103 -1.73 15.02 -5.20
C ASN A 103 -2.99 14.15 -5.11
N ALA A 104 -4.19 14.74 -5.03
CA ALA A 104 -5.44 13.98 -5.06
C ALA A 104 -5.63 13.23 -6.38
N LEU A 105 -5.26 13.84 -7.51
CA LEU A 105 -5.25 13.20 -8.83
C LEU A 105 -4.27 12.01 -8.85
N TYR A 106 -3.06 12.23 -8.35
CA TYR A 106 -2.07 11.15 -8.20
C TYR A 106 -2.60 10.00 -7.33
N GLU A 107 -3.15 10.28 -6.15
CA GLU A 107 -3.67 9.27 -5.23
C GLU A 107 -4.83 8.48 -5.85
N ALA A 108 -5.77 9.16 -6.50
CA ALA A 108 -6.91 8.53 -7.17
C ALA A 108 -6.48 7.56 -8.28
N ALA A 109 -5.40 7.88 -9.01
CA ALA A 109 -4.85 7.02 -10.04
C ALA A 109 -4.04 5.84 -9.45
N VAL A 110 -3.22 6.10 -8.43
CA VAL A 110 -2.26 5.11 -7.90
C VAL A 110 -2.88 4.11 -6.95
N ILE A 111 -3.89 4.48 -6.14
CA ILE A 111 -4.49 3.57 -5.16
C ILE A 111 -5.02 2.28 -5.81
N PRO A 112 -5.78 2.33 -6.93
CA PRO A 112 -6.20 1.12 -7.64
C PRO A 112 -5.02 0.27 -8.14
N MET A 113 -4.00 0.88 -8.76
CA MET A 113 -2.80 0.18 -9.23
C MET A 113 -2.05 -0.51 -8.08
N ALA A 114 -1.97 0.15 -6.93
CA ALA A 114 -1.34 -0.39 -5.74
C ALA A 114 -2.15 -1.58 -5.17
N LEU A 115 -3.48 -1.46 -5.13
CA LEU A 115 -4.37 -2.55 -4.72
C LEU A 115 -4.21 -3.77 -5.64
N GLU A 116 -4.16 -3.60 -6.96
CA GLU A 116 -3.89 -4.70 -7.90
C GLU A 116 -2.61 -5.47 -7.51
N GLY A 117 -1.55 -4.75 -7.14
CA GLY A 117 -0.28 -5.32 -6.64
C GLY A 117 -0.32 -5.86 -5.20
N GLY A 118 -1.48 -5.89 -4.56
CA GLY A 118 -1.67 -6.39 -3.19
C GLY A 118 -1.38 -5.38 -2.09
N ALA A 119 -1.02 -4.14 -2.44
CA ALA A 119 -0.83 -3.08 -1.47
C ALA A 119 -2.17 -2.64 -0.86
N GLN A 120 -2.15 -2.12 0.36
CA GLN A 120 -3.34 -1.74 1.11
C GLN A 120 -3.13 -0.40 1.83
N PRO A 121 -3.97 0.61 1.57
CA PRO A 121 -4.01 1.81 2.41
C PRO A 121 -4.59 1.42 3.78
N LEU A 122 -3.75 1.48 4.82
CA LEU A 122 -4.17 1.18 6.19
C LEU A 122 -4.70 2.42 6.91
N PHE A 123 -4.13 3.58 6.58
CA PHE A 123 -4.50 4.87 7.13
C PHE A 123 -4.18 5.96 6.12
N ALA A 124 -5.07 6.95 6.01
CA ALA A 124 -4.83 8.19 5.30
C ALA A 124 -5.56 9.32 6.03
N GLY A 125 -4.91 10.47 6.18
CA GLY A 125 -5.50 11.59 6.90
C GLY A 125 -4.82 12.91 6.62
N GLU A 126 -5.59 13.99 6.73
CA GLU A 126 -5.06 15.34 6.81
C GLU A 126 -4.51 15.59 8.21
N VAL A 127 -3.38 16.28 8.29
CA VAL A 127 -2.78 16.65 9.58
C VAL A 127 -3.57 17.82 10.17
N ALA A 128 -4.09 17.61 11.38
CA ALA A 128 -4.93 18.57 12.08
C ALA A 128 -4.11 19.40 13.08
N GLY A 129 -3.33 20.36 12.57
CA GLY A 129 -2.55 21.30 13.38
C GLY A 129 -1.05 21.05 13.32
N ARG A 130 -0.32 21.66 14.28
CA ARG A 130 1.13 21.51 14.41
C ARG A 130 1.49 20.24 15.16
N ASN A 131 2.75 19.83 15.04
CA ASN A 131 3.31 18.78 15.88
C ASN A 131 3.12 19.13 17.36
N VAL A 132 2.72 18.13 18.16
CA VAL A 132 2.51 18.30 19.62
C VAL A 132 3.83 18.43 20.36
N ALA A 133 4.92 17.86 19.83
CA ALA A 133 6.27 17.91 20.38
C ALA A 133 7.30 17.94 19.24
N GLY A 134 8.51 18.41 19.54
CA GLY A 134 9.56 18.71 18.55
C GLY A 134 9.66 20.21 18.32
N ALA A 135 10.89 20.73 18.37
CA ALA A 135 11.14 22.17 18.26
C ALA A 135 11.72 22.59 16.90
N ASP A 136 12.13 21.63 16.05
CA ASP A 136 12.71 21.92 14.75
C ASP A 136 11.60 22.35 13.77
N PRO A 137 11.60 23.61 13.30
CA PRO A 137 10.64 24.09 12.31
C PRO A 137 10.69 23.30 10.99
N ALA A 138 11.81 22.68 10.65
CA ALA A 138 11.94 21.84 9.47
C ALA A 138 11.08 20.57 9.58
N GLU A 139 10.81 20.10 10.80
CA GLU A 139 10.05 18.88 11.08
C GLU A 139 8.55 19.11 11.32
N ASP A 140 8.06 20.35 11.30
CA ASP A 140 6.64 20.72 11.54
C ASP A 140 5.88 21.08 10.24
N GLY A 141 4.57 21.30 10.32
CA GLY A 141 3.76 21.77 9.19
C GLY A 141 3.48 20.68 8.14
N TRP A 142 3.44 19.42 8.56
CA TRP A 142 2.92 18.34 7.71
C TRP A 142 1.47 18.61 7.32
N SER A 143 1.09 18.18 6.13
CA SER A 143 -0.25 18.39 5.58
C SER A 143 -1.06 17.11 5.50
N ARG A 144 -0.42 16.00 5.12
CA ARG A 144 -1.10 14.73 4.88
C ARG A 144 -0.21 13.55 5.23
N VAL A 145 -0.82 12.49 5.77
CA VAL A 145 -0.16 11.24 6.13
C VAL A 145 -0.87 10.08 5.48
N ILE A 146 -0.10 9.16 4.88
CA ILE A 146 -0.63 7.87 4.41
C ILE A 146 0.28 6.74 4.87
N LEU A 147 -0.31 5.70 5.46
CA LEU A 147 0.37 4.44 5.74
C LEU A 147 -0.13 3.38 4.76
N MET A 148 0.75 2.96 3.85
CA MET A 148 0.48 1.89 2.88
C MET A 148 1.20 0.62 3.32
N ARG A 149 0.50 -0.52 3.40
CA ARG A 149 1.14 -1.84 3.47
C ARG A 149 1.38 -2.35 2.05
N TYR A 150 2.56 -2.87 1.78
CA TYR A 150 2.86 -3.66 0.59
C TYR A 150 3.17 -5.11 1.01
N PRO A 151 2.77 -6.14 0.24
CA PRO A 151 3.05 -7.52 0.59
C PRO A 151 4.55 -7.85 0.53
N SER A 152 5.33 -7.11 -0.24
CA SER A 152 6.79 -7.18 -0.32
C SER A 152 7.38 -5.87 -0.86
N ARG A 153 8.70 -5.67 -0.72
CA ARG A 153 9.39 -4.55 -1.36
C ARG A 153 9.34 -4.63 -2.88
N ARG A 154 9.37 -5.85 -3.42
CA ARG A 154 9.15 -6.13 -4.84
C ARG A 154 7.83 -5.53 -5.35
N ALA A 155 6.72 -5.75 -4.64
CA ALA A 155 5.43 -5.19 -5.06
C ALA A 155 5.43 -3.65 -5.12
N PHE A 156 6.18 -3.00 -4.23
CA PHE A 156 6.40 -1.56 -4.29
C PHE A 156 7.23 -1.16 -5.52
N LEU A 157 8.35 -1.84 -5.78
CA LEU A 157 9.22 -1.56 -6.94
C LEU A 157 8.52 -1.84 -8.28
N ASP A 158 7.69 -2.89 -8.34
CA ASP A 158 6.86 -3.21 -9.49
C ASP A 158 5.90 -2.06 -9.78
N LEU A 159 5.20 -1.55 -8.75
CA LEU A 159 4.32 -0.38 -8.89
C LEU A 159 5.08 0.83 -9.46
N LEU A 160 6.24 1.16 -8.91
CA LEU A 160 7.06 2.29 -9.39
C LEU A 160 7.57 2.10 -10.83
N SER A 161 7.69 0.84 -11.28
CA SER A 161 8.17 0.48 -12.60
C SER A 161 7.08 0.53 -13.67
N ARG A 162 5.79 0.65 -13.28
CA ARG A 162 4.70 0.66 -14.25
C ARG A 162 4.69 1.96 -15.07
N PRO A 163 4.45 1.90 -16.40
CA PRO A 163 4.34 3.11 -17.23
C PRO A 163 3.20 4.04 -16.81
N ASP A 164 2.05 3.49 -16.42
CA ASP A 164 0.87 4.25 -15.98
C ASP A 164 1.12 4.98 -14.64
N TYR A 165 1.85 4.35 -13.72
CA TYR A 165 2.32 4.99 -12.49
C TYR A 165 3.26 6.17 -12.79
N ARG A 166 4.22 5.97 -13.68
CA ARG A 166 5.22 6.99 -14.05
C ARG A 166 4.57 8.19 -14.75
N ALA A 167 3.49 7.98 -15.49
CA ALA A 167 2.73 9.07 -16.11
C ALA A 167 2.07 10.01 -15.08
N VAL A 168 1.71 9.50 -13.91
CA VAL A 168 1.03 10.30 -12.86
C VAL A 168 1.95 10.74 -11.72
N MET A 169 3.08 10.07 -11.51
CA MET A 169 4.09 10.43 -10.49
C MET A 169 4.46 11.93 -10.48
N PRO A 170 4.66 12.60 -11.64
CA PRO A 170 5.01 14.01 -11.65
C PRO A 170 4.01 14.91 -10.90
N TYR A 171 2.72 14.55 -10.83
CA TYR A 171 1.72 15.30 -10.06
C TYR A 171 2.01 15.30 -8.56
N LYS A 172 2.55 14.21 -8.02
CA LYS A 172 3.01 14.14 -6.62
C LYS A 172 4.25 15.00 -6.41
N MET A 173 5.22 14.88 -7.31
CA MET A 173 6.53 15.55 -7.20
C MET A 173 6.43 17.08 -7.26
N GLN A 174 5.55 17.61 -8.12
CA GLN A 174 5.33 19.07 -8.19
C GLN A 174 4.59 19.65 -6.97
N ALA A 175 3.90 18.81 -6.21
CA ALA A 175 2.96 19.24 -5.19
C ALA A 175 3.52 19.18 -3.77
N LEU A 176 4.51 18.32 -3.53
CA LEU A 176 4.83 17.85 -2.19
C LEU A 176 6.32 17.84 -1.88
N HIS A 177 6.64 18.26 -0.66
CA HIS A 177 7.78 17.75 0.07
C HIS A 177 7.38 16.41 0.71
N LEU A 178 8.19 15.37 0.51
CA LEU A 178 7.87 13.99 0.89
C LEU A 178 9.00 13.38 1.71
N ALA A 179 8.66 12.89 2.90
CA ALA A 179 9.43 11.86 3.59
C ALA A 179 8.72 10.51 3.37
N LEU A 180 9.38 9.61 2.65
CA LEU A 180 8.89 8.26 2.38
C LEU A 180 9.67 7.25 3.21
N VAL A 181 9.07 6.79 4.31
CA VAL A 181 9.77 6.01 5.33
C VAL A 181 9.32 4.55 5.26
N PRO A 182 10.22 3.60 4.96
CA PRO A 182 9.92 2.17 5.05
C PRO A 182 9.96 1.70 6.51
N VAL A 183 8.91 1.02 6.94
CA VAL A 183 8.73 0.53 8.31
C VAL A 183 8.50 -0.99 8.27
N ARG A 184 9.17 -1.71 9.16
CA ARG A 184 8.86 -3.12 9.45
C ARG A 184 7.86 -3.14 10.59
N ALA A 185 6.74 -3.81 10.40
CA ALA A 185 5.77 -3.96 11.48
C ALA A 185 6.25 -4.97 12.52
N GLU A 186 6.22 -4.56 13.78
CA GLU A 186 6.39 -5.46 14.94
C GLU A 186 5.03 -5.95 15.44
N ILE A 187 4.05 -5.06 15.46
CA ILE A 187 2.69 -5.33 15.91
C ILE A 187 1.71 -4.76 14.88
N VAL A 188 0.77 -5.60 14.43
CA VAL A 188 -0.34 -5.21 13.55
C VAL A 188 -1.61 -5.75 14.17
N LEU A 189 -2.41 -4.86 14.77
CA LEU A 189 -3.68 -5.25 15.37
C LEU A 189 -4.82 -5.05 14.37
N PRO A 190 -5.72 -6.02 14.22
CA PRO A 190 -6.97 -5.78 13.51
C PRO A 190 -7.82 -4.78 14.29
N GLY A 191 -8.65 -4.01 13.59
CA GLY A 191 -9.62 -3.13 14.24
C GLY A 191 -10.53 -3.92 15.17
N LEU A 192 -10.69 -3.46 16.42
CA LEU A 192 -11.47 -4.15 17.45
C LEU A 192 -12.95 -4.30 17.08
N VAL A 193 -13.51 -3.32 16.35
CA VAL A 193 -14.91 -3.35 15.92
C VAL A 193 -15.17 -4.45 14.88
N PRO A 194 -14.45 -4.52 13.74
CA PRO A 194 -14.54 -5.67 12.84
C PRO A 194 -14.31 -7.01 13.55
N ALA A 195 -13.30 -7.09 14.42
CA ALA A 195 -12.99 -8.31 15.16
C ALA A 195 -14.14 -8.76 16.07
N SER A 196 -14.79 -7.83 16.79
CA SER A 196 -15.91 -8.15 17.67
C SER A 196 -17.16 -8.57 16.88
N VAL A 197 -17.42 -7.93 15.74
CA VAL A 197 -18.51 -8.33 14.82
C VAL A 197 -18.27 -9.73 14.26
N THR A 198 -17.06 -10.02 13.77
CA THR A 198 -16.71 -11.36 13.28
C THR A 198 -16.89 -12.41 14.36
N LEU A 199 -16.42 -12.15 15.58
CA LEU A 199 -16.61 -13.06 16.71
C LEU A 199 -18.10 -13.29 17.02
N ALA A 200 -18.91 -12.24 17.06
CA ALA A 200 -20.34 -12.33 17.32
C ALA A 200 -21.06 -13.19 16.26
N VAL A 201 -20.72 -13.00 14.98
CA VAL A 201 -21.28 -13.80 13.87
C VAL A 201 -20.87 -15.28 14.00
N LEU A 202 -19.59 -15.55 14.28
CA LEU A 202 -19.11 -16.92 14.47
C LEU A 202 -19.83 -17.62 15.63
N LEU A 203 -20.02 -16.93 16.75
CA LEU A 203 -20.77 -17.46 17.90
C LEU A 203 -22.23 -17.73 17.55
N PHE A 204 -22.90 -16.79 16.87
CA PHE A 204 -24.29 -16.98 16.44
C PHE A 204 -24.44 -18.20 15.53
N LEU A 205 -23.58 -18.34 14.53
CA LEU A 205 -23.59 -19.47 13.60
C LEU A 205 -23.27 -20.80 14.32
N ALA A 206 -22.29 -20.81 15.21
CA ALA A 206 -21.91 -22.01 15.97
C ALA A 206 -23.06 -22.49 16.89
N ILE A 207 -23.72 -21.56 17.59
CA ILE A 207 -24.88 -21.88 18.44
C ILE A 207 -26.05 -22.38 17.59
N GLY A 208 -26.34 -21.72 16.47
CA GLY A 208 -27.38 -22.14 15.53
C GLY A 208 -27.15 -23.56 15.00
N TRP A 209 -25.92 -23.85 14.57
CA TRP A 209 -25.50 -25.17 14.11
C TRP A 209 -25.66 -26.23 15.21
N TRP A 210 -25.18 -25.94 16.42
CA TRP A 210 -25.29 -26.87 17.55
C TRP A 210 -26.74 -27.23 17.86
N ARG A 211 -27.64 -26.24 17.87
CA ARG A 211 -29.08 -26.46 18.08
C ARG A 211 -29.70 -27.31 16.98
N ALA A 212 -29.35 -27.05 15.72
CA ALA A 212 -29.86 -27.82 14.58
C ALA A 212 -29.37 -29.28 14.62
N ALA A 213 -28.08 -29.49 14.88
CA ALA A 213 -27.50 -30.83 14.99
C ALA A 213 -28.10 -31.65 16.14
N ARG A 214 -28.43 -31.02 17.28
CA ARG A 214 -29.12 -31.70 18.38
C ARG A 214 -30.54 -32.13 17.99
N ARG A 215 -31.31 -31.27 17.32
CA ARG A 215 -32.67 -31.61 16.85
C ARG A 215 -32.67 -32.78 15.88
N ALA A 216 -31.67 -32.84 14.99
CA ALA A 216 -31.53 -33.93 14.01
C ALA A 216 -31.12 -35.29 14.62
N ARG A 217 -30.66 -35.32 15.89
CA ARG A 217 -30.35 -36.57 16.62
C ARG A 217 -31.49 -37.08 17.48
N THR A 218 -32.48 -36.23 17.76
CA THR A 218 -33.65 -36.55 18.61
C THR A 218 -34.89 -36.95 17.81
N VAL A 219 -34.79 -36.94 16.48
CA VAL A 219 -35.78 -37.41 15.51
C VAL A 219 -35.20 -38.65 14.84
#